data_AF-A0A6L3F343-F1
#
_entry.id   AF-A0A6L3F343-F1
#
_cell.length_a   1.000
_cell.length_b   1.000
_cell.length_c   1.000
_cell.angle_alpha   90.00
_cell.angle_beta   90.00
_cell.angle_gamma   90.00
#
_symmetry.space_group_name_H-M   'P 1'
#
loop_
_entity.id
_entity.type
_entity.pdbx_description
1 polymer ?
#
loop_
_entity_poly.entity_id
_entity_poly.type
_entity_poly.pdbx_seq_one_letter_code
_entity_poly.pdbx_strand_id
1 'polypeptide(L)'
;MSFLTPLFLLLGLLAGPIILLYMLRLRRREVLVSSTLLWQKLLRDREANAPWQKLRRNLLLILQLIILAMLVFALARPFLPVPSVVSGSVVVLLDGSASMFAIDVEPNRFE
;
A
#
# COMPACT_ATOMS: atom_id res chain seq x y z
N MET A 1 3.35 17.27 4.34
CA MET A 1 2.64 15.98 4.35
C MET A 1 3.38 15.08 5.33
N SER A 2 2.72 14.63 6.38
CA SER A 2 3.29 13.65 7.31
C SER A 2 2.43 12.38 7.28
N PHE A 3 2.95 11.28 7.81
CA PHE A 3 2.28 9.98 7.82
C PHE A 3 2.04 9.57 9.26
N LEU A 4 0.83 9.09 9.58
CA LEU A 4 0.56 8.55 10.91
C LEU A 4 1.27 7.21 11.12
N THR A 5 1.45 6.44 10.05
CA THR A 5 1.99 5.08 10.10
C THR A 5 3.03 4.87 8.99
N PRO A 6 4.20 5.53 9.07
CA PRO A 6 5.19 5.58 7.99
C PRO A 6 5.79 4.20 7.64
N LEU A 7 5.76 3.24 8.58
CA LEU A 7 6.31 1.90 8.38
C LEU A 7 5.64 1.14 7.21
N PHE A 8 4.36 1.40 6.93
CA PHE A 8 3.64 0.73 5.85
C PHE A 8 4.17 1.09 4.46
N LEU A 9 4.94 2.17 4.32
CA LEU A 9 5.63 2.48 3.06
C LEU A 9 6.60 1.36 2.64
N LEU A 10 7.14 0.58 3.58
CA LEU A 10 7.99 -0.57 3.30
C LEU A 10 7.27 -1.66 2.49
N LEU A 11 5.94 -1.76 2.58
CA LEU A 11 5.18 -2.69 1.74
C LEU A 11 5.32 -2.39 0.24
N GLY A 12 5.73 -1.17 -0.13
CA GLY A 12 6.09 -0.84 -1.50
C GLY A 12 7.22 -1.71 -2.07
N LEU A 13 8.06 -2.30 -1.21
CA LEU A 13 9.11 -3.24 -1.62
C LEU A 13 8.55 -4.50 -2.30
N LEU A 14 7.26 -4.83 -2.09
CA LEU A 14 6.56 -5.91 -2.79
C LEU A 14 6.47 -5.71 -4.31
N ALA A 15 6.66 -4.49 -4.81
CA ALA A 15 6.76 -4.23 -6.24
C ALA A 15 7.93 -5.00 -6.87
N GLY A 16 9.06 -5.15 -6.14
CA GLY A 16 10.23 -5.90 -6.59
C GLY A 16 9.93 -7.36 -6.97
N PRO A 17 9.41 -8.19 -6.06
CA PRO A 17 9.06 -9.57 -6.38
C PRO A 17 7.94 -9.67 -7.42
N ILE A 18 6.96 -8.75 -7.46
CA ILE A 18 5.93 -8.73 -8.52
C ILE A 18 6.58 -8.58 -9.90
N ILE A 19 7.49 -7.62 -10.04
CA ILE A 19 8.23 -7.40 -11.29
C ILE A 19 9.13 -8.59 -11.61
N LEU A 20 9.82 -9.15 -10.61
CA LEU A 20 10.70 -10.29 -10.79
C LEU A 20 9.93 -11.54 -11.28
N LEU A 21 8.82 -11.87 -10.62
CA LEU A 21 7.95 -12.97 -11.04
C LEU A 21 7.36 -12.75 -12.44
N TYR A 22 7.08 -11.49 -12.79
CA TYR A 22 6.63 -11.14 -14.13
C TYR A 22 7.72 -11.37 -15.19
N MET A 23 8.98 -11.02 -14.89
CA MET A 23 10.12 -11.27 -15.77
C MET A 23 10.48 -12.75 -15.90
N LEU A 24 10.36 -13.51 -14.81
CA LEU A 24 10.62 -14.95 -14.78
C LEU A 24 9.58 -15.78 -15.57
N ARG A 25 8.46 -15.17 -15.99
CA ARG A 25 7.40 -15.86 -16.72
C ARG A 25 7.76 -16.09 -18.19
N LEU A 26 8.50 -17.17 -18.43
CA LEU A 26 8.84 -17.62 -19.79
C LEU A 26 7.59 -18.22 -20.48
N ARG A 27 6.89 -17.41 -21.29
CA ARG A 27 5.78 -17.91 -22.13
C ARG A 27 6.35 -18.67 -23.33
N ARG A 28 6.36 -20.00 -23.25
CA ARG A 28 6.60 -20.86 -24.42
C ARG A 28 5.32 -20.89 -25.25
N ARG A 29 5.39 -20.44 -26.51
CA ARG A 29 4.33 -20.71 -27.49
C ARG A 29 4.62 -22.05 -28.12
N GLU A 30 3.69 -22.99 -27.99
CA GLU A 30 3.75 -24.24 -28.72
C GLU A 30 3.38 -23.95 -30.18
N VAL A 31 4.30 -24.28 -31.09
CA VAL A 31 4.09 -24.15 -32.53
C VAL A 31 4.33 -25.53 -33.13
N LEU A 32 3.34 -26.03 -33.88
CA LEU A 32 3.47 -27.26 -34.65
C LEU A 32 4.38 -26.99 -35.86
N VAL A 33 5.50 -27.70 -35.95
CA VAL A 33 6.45 -27.58 -37.06
C VAL A 33 6.66 -28.95 -37.69
N SER A 34 6.45 -29.06 -39.00
CA SER A 34 6.47 -30.33 -39.75
C SER A 34 7.87 -30.91 -40.03
N SER A 35 8.95 -30.35 -39.45
CA SER A 35 10.33 -30.77 -39.71
C SER A 35 11.17 -30.84 -38.44
N THR A 36 11.88 -31.96 -38.25
CA THR A 36 12.76 -32.24 -37.10
C THR A 36 14.15 -31.60 -37.22
N LEU A 37 14.57 -31.17 -38.42
CA LEU A 37 15.87 -30.52 -38.66
C LEU A 37 15.98 -29.13 -38.02
N LEU A 38 14.86 -28.39 -37.95
CA LEU A 38 14.81 -27.06 -37.33
C LEU A 38 14.97 -27.12 -35.80
N TRP A 39 14.55 -28.21 -35.16
CA TRP A 39 14.67 -28.40 -33.71
C TRP A 39 16.12 -28.52 -33.22
N GLN A 40 17.01 -29.16 -33.99
CA GLN A 40 18.43 -29.29 -33.64
C GLN A 40 19.18 -27.95 -33.69
N LYS A 41 18.81 -27.03 -34.60
CA LYS A 41 19.36 -25.66 -34.63
C LYS A 41 18.81 -24.81 -33.47
N LEU A 42 17.53 -24.96 -33.14
CA LEU A 42 16.87 -24.18 -32.07
C LEU A 42 17.39 -24.50 -30.67
N LEU A 43 17.89 -25.73 -30.44
CA LEU A 43 18.53 -26.13 -29.19
C LEU A 43 19.85 -25.38 -28.92
N ARG A 44 20.57 -24.96 -29.97
CA ARG A 44 21.82 -24.17 -29.86
C ARG A 44 21.56 -22.69 -29.58
N ASP A 45 20.48 -22.13 -30.10
CA ASP A 45 20.11 -20.72 -29.86
C ASP A 45 19.45 -20.48 -28.48
N ARG A 46 19.20 -21.55 -27.72
CA ARG A 46 18.48 -21.48 -26.44
C ARG A 46 19.29 -20.84 -25.31
N GLU A 47 20.61 -20.79 -25.42
CA GLU A 47 21.51 -20.14 -24.45
C GLU A 47 21.39 -18.60 -24.46
N ALA A 48 20.77 -18.02 -25.49
CA ALA A 48 20.62 -16.56 -25.61
C ALA A 48 19.26 -16.02 -25.12
N ASN A 49 18.47 -16.79 -24.36
CA ASN A 49 17.26 -16.28 -23.69
C ASN A 49 17.66 -15.43 -22.48
N ALA A 50 18.13 -14.22 -22.76
CA ALA A 50 18.49 -13.24 -21.77
C ALA A 50 17.31 -13.04 -20.79
N PRO A 51 17.53 -13.14 -19.47
CA PRO A 51 16.50 -12.97 -18.44
C PRO A 51 15.92 -11.55 -18.40
N TRP A 52 16.48 -10.63 -19.19
CA TRP A 52 16.12 -9.23 -19.35
C TRP A 52 15.32 -8.96 -20.62
N GLN A 53 14.46 -9.87 -21.07
CA GLN A 53 13.50 -9.52 -22.12
C GLN A 53 12.70 -8.29 -21.68
N LYS A 54 12.84 -7.21 -22.46
CA LYS A 54 12.19 -5.90 -22.27
C LYS A 54 10.80 -6.09 -21.70
N LEU A 55 10.53 -5.45 -20.56
CA LEU A 55 9.24 -5.45 -19.88
C LEU A 55 8.15 -5.02 -20.89
N ARG A 56 7.55 -6.00 -21.59
CA ARG A 56 6.53 -5.70 -22.58
C ARG A 56 5.41 -5.01 -21.82
N ARG A 57 5.00 -3.82 -22.30
CA ARG A 57 3.90 -3.03 -21.71
C ARG A 57 2.68 -3.94 -21.54
N ASN A 58 2.49 -4.43 -20.32
CA ASN A 58 1.37 -5.27 -19.96
C ASN A 58 0.51 -4.47 -19.00
N LEU A 59 -0.70 -4.15 -19.46
CA LEU A 59 -1.68 -3.40 -18.69
C LEU A 59 -1.95 -4.07 -17.34
N LEU A 60 -1.89 -5.40 -17.27
CA LEU A 60 -2.09 -6.14 -16.02
C LEU A 60 -0.99 -5.84 -14.99
N LEU A 61 0.27 -5.76 -15.42
CA LEU A 61 1.39 -5.45 -14.52
C LEU A 61 1.26 -4.02 -14.00
N ILE A 62 0.93 -3.07 -14.87
CA ILE A 62 0.72 -1.67 -14.50
C ILE A 62 -0.42 -1.58 -13.48
N LEU A 63 -1.53 -2.28 -13.72
CA LEU A 63 -2.67 -2.29 -12.82
C LEU A 63 -2.32 -2.87 -11.44
N GLN A 64 -1.56 -3.97 -11.39
CA GLN A 64 -1.08 -4.55 -10.12
C GLN A 64 -0.22 -3.56 -9.32
N LEU A 65 0.69 -2.85 -9.98
CA LEU A 65 1.54 -1.86 -9.32
C LEU A 65 0.74 -0.65 -8.83
N ILE A 66 -0.26 -0.20 -9.58
CA ILE A 66 -1.17 0.89 -9.15
C ILE A 66 -1.98 0.45 -7.93
N ILE A 67 -2.56 -0.75 -7.94
CA ILE A 67 -3.30 -1.30 -6.79
C ILE A 67 -2.39 -1.37 -5.56
N LEU A 68 -1.18 -1.92 -5.71
CA LEU A 68 -0.21 -1.98 -4.61
C LEU A 68 0.10 -0.58 -4.08
N ALA A 69 0.38 0.39 -4.97
CA ALA A 69 0.67 1.76 -4.56
C ALA A 69 -0.50 2.41 -3.81
N MET A 70 -1.74 2.20 -4.27
CA MET A 70 -2.94 2.70 -3.58
C MET A 70 -3.10 2.07 -2.19
N LEU A 71 -2.88 0.77 -2.06
CA LEU A 71 -2.96 0.07 -0.77
C LEU A 71 -1.90 0.58 0.21
N VAL A 72 -0.65 0.71 -0.25
CA VAL A 72 0.45 1.25 0.56
C VAL A 72 0.15 2.67 1.01
N PHE A 73 -0.35 3.51 0.10
CA PHE A 73 -0.70 4.90 0.40
C PHE A 73 -1.86 5.00 1.40
N ALA A 74 -2.91 4.18 1.24
CA ALA A 74 -4.02 4.11 2.17
C ALA A 74 -3.57 3.66 3.58
N LEU A 75 -2.70 2.65 3.66
CA LEU A 75 -2.17 2.14 4.93
C LEU A 75 -1.17 3.09 5.60
N ALA A 76 -0.42 3.89 4.83
CA ALA A 76 0.49 4.89 5.37
C ALA A 76 -0.23 6.07 6.05
N ARG A 77 -1.54 6.24 5.79
CA ARG A 77 -2.41 7.28 6.36
C ARG A 77 -1.76 8.67 6.30
N PRO A 78 -1.56 9.22 5.08
CA PRO A 78 -1.05 10.56 4.90
C PRO A 78 -2.04 11.57 5.50
N PHE A 79 -1.51 12.55 6.22
CA PHE A 79 -2.30 13.64 6.74
C PHE A 79 -1.67 14.99 6.42
N LEU A 80 -2.57 15.97 6.31
CA LEU A 80 -2.26 17.38 6.21
C LEU A 80 -2.40 17.99 7.60
N PRO A 81 -1.32 18.53 8.20
CA PRO A 81 -1.47 19.32 9.41
C PRO A 81 -2.26 20.59 9.05
N VAL A 82 -3.47 20.69 9.60
CA VAL A 82 -4.31 21.88 9.50
C VAL A 82 -4.04 22.70 10.76
N PRO A 83 -3.74 24.01 10.66
CA PRO A 83 -3.61 24.86 11.83
C PRO A 83 -4.95 24.88 12.58
N SER A 84 -4.98 24.32 13.79
CA SER A 84 -6.13 24.41 14.67
C SER A 84 -6.02 25.68 15.52
N VAL A 85 -7.11 26.44 15.57
CA VAL A 85 -7.22 27.65 16.43
C VAL A 85 -7.26 27.24 17.92
N VAL A 86 -7.62 25.99 18.20
CA VAL A 86 -7.59 25.39 19.53
C VAL A 86 -6.38 24.45 19.60
N SER A 87 -5.39 24.85 20.40
CA SER A 87 -4.27 24.00 20.81
C SER A 87 -4.44 23.74 22.30
N GLY A 88 -4.72 22.49 22.67
CA GLY A 88 -4.94 22.08 24.05
C GLY A 88 -6.14 21.15 24.19
N SER A 89 -5.96 20.07 24.94
CA SER A 89 -7.04 19.21 25.40
C SER A 89 -7.61 19.80 26.69
N VAL A 90 -8.78 20.41 26.64
CA VAL A 90 -9.50 20.83 27.85
C VAL A 90 -10.38 19.66 28.28
N VAL A 91 -10.01 19.03 29.41
CA VAL A 91 -10.85 18.03 30.06
C VAL A 91 -11.65 18.75 31.13
N VAL A 92 -12.96 18.86 30.94
CA VAL A 92 -13.88 19.38 31.96
C VAL A 92 -14.41 18.21 32.76
N LEU A 93 -14.09 18.17 34.05
CA LEU A 93 -14.65 17.21 34.98
C LEU A 93 -15.72 17.91 35.82
N LEU A 94 -16.98 17.51 35.64
CA LEU A 94 -18.09 17.99 36.45
C LEU A 94 -18.33 17.00 37.57
N ASP A 95 -18.31 17.47 38.82
CA ASP A 95 -18.68 16.66 39.97
C ASP A 95 -20.21 16.72 40.16
N GLY A 96 -20.88 15.57 40.05
CA GLY A 96 -22.32 15.41 40.28
C GLY A 96 -22.65 14.73 41.61
N SER A 97 -21.74 14.81 42.59
CA SER A 97 -21.92 14.23 43.91
C SER A 97 -23.11 14.83 44.66
N ALA A 98 -23.66 14.10 45.65
CA ALA A 98 -24.77 14.57 46.48
C ALA A 98 -24.45 15.90 47.20
N SER A 99 -23.18 16.19 47.49
CA SER A 99 -22.75 17.47 48.07
C SER A 99 -22.94 18.66 47.14
N MET A 100 -23.05 18.46 45.82
CA MET A 100 -23.28 19.55 44.87
C MET A 100 -24.73 20.02 44.84
N PHE A 101 -25.65 19.23 45.42
CA PHE A 101 -27.06 19.61 45.67
C PHE A 101 -27.28 20.26 47.04
N ALA A 102 -26.22 20.73 47.70
CA ALA A 102 -26.35 21.42 48.98
C ALA A 102 -27.02 22.80 48.81
N ILE A 103 -27.79 23.21 49.82
CA ILE A 103 -28.56 24.47 49.85
C ILE A 103 -27.79 25.65 50.45
N ASP A 104 -26.48 25.52 50.59
CA ASP A 104 -25.64 26.58 51.14
C ASP A 104 -25.42 27.75 50.16
N VAL A 105 -25.78 27.55 48.89
CA VAL A 105 -25.79 28.56 47.81
C VAL A 105 -27.06 28.36 46.98
N GLU A 106 -27.74 29.45 46.58
CA GLU A 106 -28.90 29.37 45.65
C GLU A 106 -28.43 29.44 44.18
N PRO A 107 -28.94 28.59 43.27
CA PRO A 107 -29.89 27.49 43.50
C PRO A 107 -29.26 26.26 44.15
N ASN A 108 -28.08 25.83 43.69
CA ASN A 108 -27.17 24.88 44.33
C ASN A 108 -25.80 25.00 43.64
N ARG A 109 -24.80 24.17 43.99
CA ARG A 109 -23.44 24.27 43.43
C ARG A 109 -23.30 23.64 42.03
N PHE A 110 -24.33 22.96 41.55
CA PHE A 110 -24.31 22.18 40.30
C PHE A 110 -25.12 22.83 39.16
N GLU A 111 -26.16 23.60 39.48
CA GLU A 111 -27.03 24.34 38.56
C GLU A 111 -26.52 25.75 38.25
#